data_AF-A0A3B6MYR2-F1
#
_entry.id   AF-A0A3B6MYR2-F1
#
_cell.length_a   1.000
_cell.length_b   1.000
_cell.length_c   1.000
_cell.angle_alpha   90.00
_cell.angle_beta   90.00
_cell.angle_gamma   90.00
#
_symmetry.space_group_name_H-M   'P 1'
#
loop_
_entity.id
_entity.type
_entity.pdbx_description
1 polymer ?
#
loop_
_entity_poly.entity_id
_entity_poly.type
_entity_poly.pdbx_seq_one_letter_code
_entity_poly.pdbx_strand_id
1 'polypeptide(L)'
;MKGGGAIRSGGGGGGGLMRTRLRLPVVLLSCSLFFLAGFLGSLLFTQDPQGEEDVERPLRRERLMEAVWPEMAYGESGEPAPSLIPYQILSWQPRALYFPQFATAEQCENVVKTAKARLRPSTLALRKGESEETTKGIRTSSGTFLSAEEDPTGALAEIETKIAKATMMPRSHGEPFNVLRYEIGQKYASHYDAFDPAQYGPQKSQRVASFLLYLTDVEEGGETMFPYENGDNMNIGYDYEQCIGLKVKPRKGDGLLFYSLMVNGTIDPTSLHGSCPVIKGEKWVATKWIRDKTV
;
A
#
# COMPACT_ATOMS: atom_id res chain seq x y z
N MET A 1 58.42 -27.29 -41.76
CA MET A 1 59.38 -26.25 -42.18
C MET A 1 59.61 -25.37 -40.94
N LYS A 2 60.72 -25.52 -40.20
CA LYS A 2 62.02 -24.80 -40.37
C LYS A 2 61.79 -23.30 -40.65
N GLY A 3 62.34 -22.32 -39.93
CA GLY A 3 63.33 -22.16 -38.85
C GLY A 3 63.19 -20.70 -38.35
N GLY A 4 63.99 -20.10 -37.49
CA GLY A 4 65.28 -20.38 -36.85
C GLY A 4 65.74 -19.05 -36.21
N GLY A 5 66.18 -19.06 -34.95
CA GLY A 5 67.51 -18.57 -34.53
C GLY A 5 67.56 -17.07 -34.15
N ALA A 6 68.52 -16.54 -33.40
CA ALA A 6 69.33 -16.95 -32.24
C ALA A 6 70.36 -15.83 -31.96
N ILE A 7 70.31 -15.24 -30.75
CA ILE A 7 71.42 -14.79 -29.85
C ILE A 7 72.50 -13.77 -30.30
N ARG A 8 72.72 -12.77 -29.42
CA ARG A 8 74.00 -12.19 -28.85
C ARG A 8 74.05 -10.65 -28.97
N SER A 9 74.64 -9.84 -28.08
CA SER A 9 75.25 -9.95 -26.74
C SER A 9 75.74 -8.56 -26.30
N GLY A 10 75.92 -8.32 -24.98
CA GLY A 10 76.74 -7.24 -24.41
C GLY A 10 75.94 -6.37 -23.42
N GLY A 11 76.37 -6.04 -22.20
CA GLY A 11 77.65 -6.20 -21.52
C GLY A 11 77.91 -4.96 -20.65
N GLY A 12 78.10 -5.14 -19.34
CA GLY A 12 78.82 -4.18 -18.48
C GLY A 12 77.99 -3.35 -17.49
N GLY A 13 78.49 -3.26 -16.25
CA GLY A 13 78.17 -2.17 -15.32
C GLY A 13 77.82 -2.60 -13.90
N GLY A 14 78.82 -2.99 -13.11
CA GLY A 14 78.68 -3.18 -11.66
C GLY A 14 78.47 -1.85 -10.90
N GLY A 15 77.79 -1.94 -9.76
CA GLY A 15 77.59 -0.83 -8.82
C GLY A 15 76.79 -1.32 -7.63
N GLY A 16 77.47 -1.89 -6.64
CA GLY A 16 76.85 -2.42 -5.43
C GLY A 16 76.25 -1.31 -4.58
N LEU A 17 74.96 -1.45 -4.27
CA LEU A 17 74.31 -0.74 -3.17
C LEU A 17 73.83 -1.79 -2.18
N MET A 18 74.38 -1.76 -0.97
CA MET A 18 74.09 -2.72 0.11
C MET A 18 72.58 -2.80 0.37
N ARG A 19 71.94 -3.87 -0.13
CA ARG A 19 70.59 -4.26 0.30
C ARG A 19 70.72 -5.06 1.59
N THR A 20 70.50 -4.41 2.73
CA THR A 20 70.20 -5.08 3.99
C THR A 20 68.97 -5.96 3.79
N ARG A 21 69.17 -7.29 3.72
CA ARG A 21 68.08 -8.26 3.67
C ARG A 21 67.39 -8.27 5.03
N LEU A 22 66.29 -7.53 5.18
CA LEU A 22 65.41 -7.72 6.33
C LEU A 22 64.91 -9.16 6.32
N ARG A 23 65.16 -9.89 7.41
CA ARG A 23 64.70 -11.27 7.56
C ARG A 23 63.17 -11.26 7.55
N LEU A 24 62.57 -12.24 6.86
CA LEU A 24 61.12 -12.41 6.70
C LEU A 24 60.30 -12.20 7.99
N PRO A 25 60.75 -12.61 9.20
CA PRO A 25 60.01 -12.34 10.44
C PRO A 25 59.88 -10.84 10.76
N VAL A 26 60.88 -10.03 10.42
CA VAL A 26 60.88 -8.57 10.65
C VAL A 26 59.93 -7.87 9.68
N VAL A 27 59.83 -8.36 8.45
CA VAL A 27 58.86 -7.87 7.46
C VAL A 27 57.44 -8.21 7.90
N LEU A 28 57.20 -9.42 8.38
CA LEU A 28 55.89 -9.83 8.88
C LEU A 28 55.47 -9.06 10.14
N LEU A 29 56.39 -8.85 11.09
CA LEU A 29 56.15 -8.01 12.28
C LEU A 29 55.85 -6.56 11.91
N SER A 30 56.60 -6.00 10.97
CA SER A 30 56.36 -4.67 10.40
C SER A 30 54.96 -4.57 9.80
N CYS A 31 54.59 -5.49 8.91
CA CYS A 31 53.26 -5.51 8.28
C CYS A 31 52.14 -5.68 9.31
N SER A 32 52.35 -6.49 10.35
CA SER A 32 51.38 -6.69 11.44
C SER A 32 51.15 -5.40 12.24
N LEU A 33 52.23 -4.68 12.54
CA LEU A 33 52.17 -3.40 13.26
C LEU A 33 51.47 -2.32 12.45
N PHE A 34 51.74 -2.22 11.14
CA PHE A 34 51.02 -1.28 10.28
C PHE A 34 49.54 -1.64 10.12
N PHE A 35 49.20 -2.93 10.09
CA PHE A 35 47.81 -3.38 10.02
C PHE A 35 47.06 -3.10 11.33
N LEU A 36 47.66 -3.36 12.49
CA LEU A 36 47.08 -2.99 13.79
C LEU A 36 46.97 -1.48 13.97
N ALA A 37 47.98 -0.71 13.55
CA ALA A 37 47.93 0.75 13.61
C ALA A 37 46.87 1.34 12.67
N GLY A 38 46.67 0.76 11.48
CA GLY A 38 45.58 1.13 10.57
C GLY A 38 44.20 0.74 11.12
N PHE A 39 44.08 -0.44 11.73
CA PHE A 39 42.85 -0.92 12.37
C PHE A 39 42.48 -0.07 13.60
N LEU A 40 43.44 0.20 14.50
CA LEU A 40 43.24 1.08 15.65
C LEU A 40 43.05 2.55 15.23
N GLY A 41 43.72 3.01 14.18
CA GLY A 41 43.49 4.31 13.57
C GLY A 41 42.07 4.44 13.02
N SER A 42 41.54 3.41 12.35
CA SER A 42 40.15 3.41 11.88
C SER A 42 39.12 3.40 13.01
N LEU A 43 39.46 2.84 14.17
CA LEU A 43 38.65 2.90 15.40
C LEU A 43 38.73 4.27 16.11
N LEU A 44 39.83 5.01 15.94
CA LEU A 44 40.02 6.35 16.49
C LEU A 44 39.46 7.47 15.59
N PHE A 45 39.38 7.23 14.27
CA PHE A 45 38.79 8.15 13.28
C PHE A 45 37.33 7.83 12.92
N THR A 46 36.72 6.83 13.57
CA THR A 46 35.25 6.67 13.62
C THR A 46 34.68 7.36 14.87
N GLN A 47 35.11 8.59 15.09
CA GLN A 47 34.38 9.56 15.88
C GLN A 47 34.11 10.75 14.98
N ASP A 48 32.96 10.69 14.31
CA ASP A 48 32.36 11.84 13.65
C ASP A 48 32.01 12.87 14.73
N PRO A 49 32.68 14.03 14.79
CA PRO A 49 32.37 15.05 15.77
C PRO A 49 31.39 16.04 15.14
N GLN A 50 30.19 16.06 15.73
CA GLN A 50 29.21 17.15 15.72
C GLN A 50 28.25 17.24 14.53
N GLY A 51 27.19 16.45 14.69
CA GLY A 51 25.84 16.79 14.28
C GLY A 51 24.88 15.85 15.00
N GLU A 52 24.58 16.12 16.27
CA GLU A 52 23.39 15.58 16.94
C GLU A 52 22.15 16.04 16.13
N GLU A 53 21.79 15.29 15.09
CA GLU A 53 20.39 15.23 14.70
C GLU A 53 19.72 14.29 15.70
N ASP A 54 19.20 14.93 16.75
CA ASP A 54 18.23 14.36 17.66
C ASP A 54 17.26 13.44 16.91
N VAL A 55 17.27 12.17 17.30
CA VAL A 55 16.19 11.23 16.99
C VAL A 55 14.98 11.61 17.86
N GLU A 56 14.45 12.84 17.72
CA GLU A 56 13.10 13.22 18.13
C GLU A 56 12.11 12.67 17.08
N ARG A 57 11.78 11.38 17.14
CA ARG A 57 10.74 10.79 16.26
C ARG A 57 9.46 10.22 16.89
N PRO A 58 9.15 10.44 18.18
CA PRO A 58 7.76 10.29 18.65
C PRO A 58 7.00 11.62 18.83
N LEU A 59 7.70 12.74 19.10
CA LEU A 59 7.09 14.00 19.56
C LEU A 59 6.25 14.77 18.51
N ARG A 60 6.24 14.35 17.25
CA ARG A 60 5.56 15.10 16.17
C ARG A 60 4.04 14.90 16.16
N ARG A 61 3.54 13.72 16.55
CA ARG A 61 2.10 13.41 16.45
C ARG A 61 1.29 14.11 17.55
N GLU A 62 1.77 14.06 18.78
CA GLU A 62 1.13 14.71 19.94
C GLU A 62 1.07 16.22 19.74
N ARG A 63 2.19 16.85 19.31
CA ARG A 63 2.23 18.28 18.94
C ARG A 63 1.21 18.65 17.86
N LEU A 64 0.94 17.77 16.88
CA LEU A 64 -0.07 18.03 15.83
C LEU A 64 -1.50 17.94 16.35
N MET A 65 -1.76 17.08 17.34
CA MET A 65 -3.08 16.93 17.96
C MET A 65 -3.38 18.07 18.95
N GLU A 66 -2.36 18.65 19.56
CA GLU A 66 -2.47 19.78 20.50
C GLU A 66 -2.34 21.15 19.82
N ALA A 67 -1.94 21.19 18.55
CA ALA A 67 -1.77 22.43 17.82
C ALA A 67 -3.13 23.13 17.60
N VAL A 68 -3.23 24.35 18.11
CA VAL A 68 -4.31 25.28 17.75
C VAL A 68 -3.95 25.92 16.41
N TRP A 69 -4.71 25.60 15.37
CA TRP A 69 -4.52 26.15 14.04
C TRP A 69 -5.34 27.44 13.87
N PRO A 70 -4.80 28.48 13.21
CA PRO A 70 -5.58 29.67 12.92
C PRO A 70 -6.75 29.32 11.99
N GLU A 71 -7.95 29.75 12.36
CA GLU A 71 -9.14 29.62 11.53
C GLU A 71 -9.14 30.65 10.40
N MET A 72 -9.71 30.28 9.25
CA MET A 72 -9.86 31.15 8.08
C MET A 72 -11.34 31.31 7.73
N ALA A 73 -11.68 32.39 7.04
CA ALA A 73 -12.99 32.50 6.39
C ALA A 73 -13.17 31.36 5.38
N TYR A 74 -14.35 30.77 5.36
CA TYR A 74 -14.69 29.61 4.54
C TYR A 74 -15.90 29.91 3.64
N GLY A 75 -16.00 29.21 2.51
CA GLY A 75 -17.15 29.31 1.61
C GLY A 75 -18.36 28.52 2.11
N GLU A 76 -19.50 28.60 1.41
CA GLU A 76 -20.75 27.91 1.79
C GLU A 76 -20.59 26.39 1.99
N SER A 77 -19.70 25.75 1.23
CA SER A 77 -19.40 24.32 1.33
C SER A 77 -18.17 23.99 2.18
N GLY A 78 -17.50 25.00 2.74
CA GLY A 78 -16.28 24.85 3.53
C GLY A 78 -16.56 24.58 5.01
N GLU A 79 -15.51 24.24 5.75
CA GLU A 79 -15.59 23.99 7.19
C GLU A 79 -14.93 25.10 8.01
N PRO A 80 -15.44 25.39 9.21
CA PRO A 80 -14.95 26.50 10.03
C PRO A 80 -13.56 26.25 10.63
N ALA A 81 -13.14 24.99 10.75
CA ALA A 81 -11.90 24.61 11.40
C ALA A 81 -11.15 23.52 10.62
N PRO A 82 -9.80 23.50 10.69
CA PRO A 82 -9.00 22.40 10.16
C PRO A 82 -9.34 21.06 10.81
N SER A 83 -9.15 19.96 10.09
CA SER A 83 -9.29 18.60 10.61
C SER A 83 -8.07 17.75 10.30
N LEU A 84 -7.72 16.85 11.23
CA LEU A 84 -6.58 15.95 11.09
C LEU A 84 -7.06 14.51 10.86
N ILE A 85 -6.66 13.93 9.73
CA ILE A 85 -6.89 12.52 9.42
C ILE A 85 -5.52 11.89 9.14
N PRO A 86 -4.95 11.11 10.08
CA PRO A 86 -3.68 10.44 9.87
C PRO A 86 -3.77 9.43 8.72
N TYR A 87 -2.76 9.40 7.86
CA TYR A 87 -2.65 8.42 6.78
C TYR A 87 -1.20 8.06 6.48
N GLN A 88 -1.01 6.93 5.80
CA GLN A 88 0.25 6.48 5.23
C GLN A 88 0.04 6.19 3.74
N ILE A 89 0.97 6.62 2.89
CA ILE A 89 0.98 6.25 1.48
C ILE A 89 1.55 4.84 1.37
N LEU A 90 0.77 3.91 0.82
CA LEU A 90 1.18 2.53 0.59
C LEU A 90 1.77 2.35 -0.81
N SER A 91 1.17 3.01 -1.81
CA SER A 91 1.67 3.02 -3.18
C SER A 91 1.25 4.29 -3.90
N TRP A 92 2.03 4.64 -4.92
CA TRP A 92 1.70 5.68 -5.90
C TRP A 92 1.10 5.12 -7.18
N GLN A 93 1.27 3.82 -7.45
CA GLN A 93 0.81 3.11 -8.65
C GLN A 93 0.29 1.71 -8.23
N PRO A 94 -1.01 1.53 -7.95
CA PRO A 94 -2.02 2.56 -7.95
C PRO A 94 -1.84 3.49 -6.75
N ARG A 95 -2.45 4.67 -6.78
CA ARG A 95 -2.50 5.53 -5.59
C ARG A 95 -3.30 4.82 -4.51
N ALA A 96 -2.63 4.36 -3.46
CA ALA A 96 -3.21 3.62 -2.34
C ALA A 96 -2.73 4.21 -1.01
N LEU A 97 -3.68 4.49 -0.11
CA LEU A 97 -3.47 5.14 1.18
C LEU A 97 -4.10 4.31 2.30
N TYR A 98 -3.34 4.12 3.36
CA TYR A 98 -3.76 3.49 4.59
C TYR A 98 -4.16 4.52 5.64
N PHE A 99 -5.28 4.30 6.30
CA PHE A 99 -5.81 5.14 7.37
C PHE A 99 -5.94 4.35 8.68
N PRO A 100 -5.02 4.53 9.66
CA PRO A 100 -5.12 3.85 10.93
C PRO A 100 -6.30 4.34 11.76
N GLN A 101 -7.07 3.42 12.37
CA GLN A 101 -8.17 3.73 13.29
C GLN A 101 -9.12 4.78 12.70
N PHE A 102 -9.53 4.57 11.45
CA PHE A 102 -10.42 5.46 10.73
C PHE A 102 -11.83 5.49 11.35
N ALA A 103 -12.32 4.34 11.82
CA ALA A 103 -13.53 4.21 12.62
C ALA A 103 -13.22 3.58 13.99
N THR A 104 -14.07 3.85 14.98
CA THR A 104 -13.97 3.21 16.29
C THR A 104 -14.43 1.75 16.23
N ALA A 105 -14.01 0.94 17.21
CA ALA A 105 -14.47 -0.45 17.31
C ALA A 105 -15.99 -0.54 17.45
N GLU A 106 -16.60 0.37 18.21
CA GLU A 106 -18.06 0.47 18.38
C GLU A 106 -18.77 0.79 17.06
N GLN A 107 -18.27 1.75 16.29
CA GLN A 107 -18.81 2.05 14.96
C GLN A 107 -18.76 0.82 14.05
N CYS A 108 -17.63 0.10 14.03
CA CYS A 108 -17.51 -1.14 13.24
C CYS A 108 -18.52 -2.22 13.68
N GLU A 109 -18.70 -2.41 14.98
CA GLU A 109 -19.63 -3.41 15.53
C GLU A 109 -21.09 -3.08 15.22
N ASN A 110 -21.46 -1.80 15.28
CA ASN A 110 -22.80 -1.34 14.90
C ASN A 110 -23.09 -1.61 13.41
N VAL A 111 -22.13 -1.31 12.53
CA VAL A 111 -22.27 -1.59 11.09
C VAL A 111 -22.43 -3.09 10.82
N VAL A 112 -21.60 -3.93 11.45
CA VAL A 112 -21.69 -5.39 11.32
C VAL A 112 -23.05 -5.90 11.82
N LYS A 113 -23.51 -5.43 12.98
CA LYS A 113 -24.80 -5.81 13.57
C LYS A 113 -25.96 -5.49 12.62
N THR A 114 -25.99 -4.29 12.07
CA THR A 114 -27.03 -3.85 11.13
C THR A 114 -26.99 -4.66 9.83
N ALA A 115 -25.79 -4.87 9.27
CA ALA A 115 -25.61 -5.61 8.02
C ALA A 115 -25.99 -7.10 8.15
N LYS A 116 -25.66 -7.73 9.28
CA LYS A 116 -25.87 -9.18 9.51
C LYS A 116 -27.32 -9.62 9.34
N ALA A 117 -28.29 -8.75 9.67
CA ALA A 117 -29.71 -9.05 9.52
C ALA A 117 -30.20 -9.09 8.05
N ARG A 118 -29.40 -8.56 7.11
CA ARG A 118 -29.79 -8.34 5.71
C ARG A 118 -28.90 -9.05 4.69
N LEU A 119 -27.90 -9.81 5.15
CA LEU A 119 -26.93 -10.47 4.27
C LEU A 119 -27.60 -11.44 3.29
N ARG A 120 -27.15 -11.37 2.04
CA ARG A 120 -27.47 -12.32 0.96
C ARG A 120 -26.20 -12.65 0.19
N PRO A 121 -26.14 -13.74 -0.59
CA PRO A 121 -25.01 -13.97 -1.49
C PRO A 121 -24.73 -12.73 -2.37
N SER A 122 -23.46 -12.34 -2.49
CA SER A 122 -23.07 -11.16 -3.26
C SER A 122 -23.23 -11.39 -4.77
N THR A 123 -23.63 -10.34 -5.49
CA THR A 123 -23.72 -10.35 -6.96
C THR A 123 -22.57 -9.57 -7.61
N LEU A 124 -22.43 -9.73 -8.93
CA LEU A 124 -21.47 -9.05 -9.79
C LEU A 124 -22.20 -8.16 -10.79
N ALA A 125 -21.55 -7.07 -11.22
CA ALA A 125 -21.96 -6.38 -12.44
C ALA A 125 -21.54 -7.25 -13.63
N LEU A 126 -22.52 -7.77 -14.38
CA LEU A 126 -22.27 -8.69 -15.48
C LEU A 126 -21.88 -7.94 -16.76
N ARG A 127 -20.85 -8.42 -17.46
CA ARG A 127 -20.48 -7.94 -18.79
C ARG A 127 -21.45 -8.50 -19.84
N LYS A 128 -21.43 -7.92 -21.04
CA LYS A 128 -22.25 -8.41 -22.16
C LYS A 128 -21.94 -9.88 -22.47
N GLY A 129 -22.93 -10.75 -22.30
CA GLY A 129 -22.81 -12.19 -22.55
C GLY A 129 -22.53 -13.04 -21.30
N GLU A 130 -22.28 -12.41 -20.14
CA GLU A 130 -22.13 -13.11 -18.87
C GLU A 130 -23.48 -13.35 -18.19
N SER A 131 -23.52 -14.39 -17.37
CA SER A 131 -24.62 -14.78 -16.49
C SER A 131 -24.11 -15.06 -15.08
N GLU A 132 -25.03 -15.21 -14.13
CA GLU A 132 -24.69 -15.63 -12.77
C GLU A 132 -23.96 -16.98 -12.75
N GLU A 133 -24.38 -17.95 -13.59
CA GLU A 133 -23.75 -19.27 -13.60
C GLU A 133 -22.32 -19.23 -14.18
N THR A 134 -22.09 -18.44 -15.23
CA THR A 134 -20.76 -18.31 -15.86
C THR A 134 -19.76 -17.55 -15.00
N THR A 135 -20.23 -16.79 -14.00
CA THR A 135 -19.38 -15.97 -13.10
C THR A 135 -19.29 -16.54 -11.69
N LYS A 136 -19.83 -17.75 -11.49
CA LYS A 136 -19.83 -18.46 -10.21
C LYS A 136 -18.41 -18.72 -9.71
N GLY A 137 -18.18 -18.43 -8.43
CA GLY A 137 -16.87 -18.63 -7.79
C GLY A 137 -15.91 -17.44 -7.88
N ILE A 138 -16.16 -16.47 -8.78
CA ILE A 138 -15.35 -15.23 -8.88
C ILE A 138 -15.44 -14.42 -7.58
N ARG A 139 -16.66 -14.23 -7.08
CA ARG A 139 -16.96 -13.62 -5.79
C ARG A 139 -17.82 -14.56 -4.98
N THR A 140 -17.36 -14.90 -3.78
CA THR A 140 -17.99 -15.92 -2.93
C THR A 140 -18.46 -15.38 -1.58
N SER A 141 -18.44 -14.07 -1.40
CA SER A 141 -18.91 -13.38 -0.19
C SER A 141 -20.44 -13.36 -0.09
N SER A 142 -20.91 -13.00 1.11
CA SER A 142 -22.25 -12.46 1.34
C SER A 142 -22.18 -10.95 1.53
N GLY A 143 -23.24 -10.22 1.20
CA GLY A 143 -23.28 -8.77 1.38
C GLY A 143 -24.67 -8.16 1.42
N THR A 144 -24.69 -6.87 1.73
CA THR A 144 -25.87 -5.99 1.69
C THR A 144 -25.42 -4.56 1.43
N PHE A 145 -26.31 -3.75 0.87
CA PHE A 145 -26.12 -2.30 0.85
C PHE A 145 -26.74 -1.68 2.10
N LEU A 146 -26.08 -0.65 2.65
CA LEU A 146 -26.59 0.19 3.74
C LEU A 146 -26.30 1.66 3.39
N SER A 147 -27.33 2.49 3.39
CA SER A 147 -27.15 3.95 3.34
C SER A 147 -26.95 4.53 4.73
N ALA A 148 -26.44 5.77 4.82
CA ALA A 148 -26.22 6.44 6.09
C ALA A 148 -27.54 6.68 6.86
N GLU A 149 -28.64 6.88 6.15
CA GLU A 149 -29.98 7.10 6.72
C GLU A 149 -30.57 5.83 7.35
N GLU A 150 -30.09 4.66 6.95
CA GLU A 150 -30.53 3.37 7.47
C GLU A 150 -29.80 2.97 8.77
N ASP A 151 -28.77 3.72 9.17
CA ASP A 151 -28.02 3.50 10.40
C ASP A 151 -28.50 4.45 11.51
N PRO A 152 -29.31 3.96 12.48
CA PRO A 152 -29.85 4.81 13.55
C PRO A 152 -28.78 5.32 14.51
N THR A 153 -27.56 4.76 14.49
CA THR A 153 -26.47 5.20 15.34
C THR A 153 -25.74 6.43 14.80
N GLY A 154 -25.92 6.75 13.51
CA GLY A 154 -25.20 7.83 12.83
C GLY A 154 -23.75 7.51 12.45
N ALA A 155 -23.24 6.32 12.78
CA ALA A 155 -21.87 5.92 12.51
C ALA A 155 -21.52 5.99 11.02
N LEU A 156 -22.39 5.50 10.14
CA LEU A 156 -22.17 5.56 8.69
C LEU A 156 -22.09 7.01 8.17
N ALA A 157 -22.91 7.92 8.69
CA ALA A 157 -22.90 9.33 8.28
C ALA A 157 -21.60 10.04 8.70
N GLU A 158 -21.09 9.75 9.90
CA GLU A 158 -19.80 10.25 10.38
C GLU A 158 -18.64 9.70 9.54
N ILE A 159 -18.64 8.40 9.26
CA ILE A 159 -17.64 7.74 8.42
C ILE A 159 -17.64 8.34 7.02
N GLU A 160 -18.81 8.55 6.40
CA GLU A 160 -18.91 9.22 5.09
C GLU A 160 -18.35 10.63 5.10
N THR A 161 -18.61 11.40 6.16
CA THR A 161 -18.07 12.76 6.31
C THR A 161 -16.54 12.72 6.37
N LYS A 162 -15.97 11.75 7.10
CA LYS A 162 -14.52 11.55 7.16
C LYS A 162 -13.94 11.08 5.82
N ILE A 163 -14.64 10.21 5.09
CA ILE A 163 -14.25 9.77 3.74
C ILE A 163 -14.25 10.98 2.79
N ALA A 164 -15.29 11.81 2.82
CA ALA A 164 -15.40 13.00 1.98
C ALA A 164 -14.21 13.95 2.17
N LYS A 165 -13.77 14.15 3.41
CA LYS A 165 -12.55 14.89 3.76
C LYS A 165 -11.29 14.22 3.24
N ALA A 166 -11.16 12.91 3.46
CA ALA A 166 -9.98 12.15 3.03
C ALA A 166 -9.82 12.13 1.50
N THR A 167 -10.92 12.12 0.75
CA THR A 167 -10.91 12.09 -0.72
C THR A 167 -11.04 13.46 -1.36
N MET A 168 -11.41 14.50 -0.59
CA MET A 168 -11.84 15.81 -1.08
C MET A 168 -12.99 15.73 -2.10
N MET A 169 -13.94 14.81 -1.87
CA MET A 169 -15.10 14.58 -2.72
C MET A 169 -16.36 14.67 -1.87
N PRO A 170 -17.43 15.38 -2.29
CA PRO A 170 -18.63 15.50 -1.48
C PRO A 170 -19.29 14.14 -1.18
N ARG A 171 -19.95 14.02 -0.02
CA ARG A 171 -20.67 12.79 0.38
C ARG A 171 -21.67 12.30 -0.68
N SER A 172 -22.29 13.24 -1.40
CA SER A 172 -23.27 12.97 -2.46
C SER A 172 -22.69 12.19 -3.66
N HIS A 173 -21.37 12.10 -3.79
CA HIS A 173 -20.71 11.28 -4.81
C HIS A 173 -20.55 9.82 -4.39
N GLY A 174 -20.79 9.50 -3.12
CA GLY A 174 -20.59 8.18 -2.57
C GLY A 174 -21.84 7.30 -2.71
N GLU A 175 -21.72 6.15 -3.38
CA GLU A 175 -22.76 5.12 -3.38
C GLU A 175 -23.05 4.60 -1.96
N PRO A 176 -24.22 4.01 -1.66
CA PRO A 176 -24.45 3.32 -0.39
C PRO A 176 -23.33 2.31 -0.08
N PHE A 177 -23.01 2.11 1.20
CA PHE A 177 -21.95 1.16 1.58
C PHE A 177 -22.33 -0.24 1.16
N ASN A 178 -21.44 -0.91 0.43
CA ASN A 178 -21.53 -2.35 0.20
C ASN A 178 -20.82 -3.07 1.35
N VAL A 179 -21.57 -3.58 2.32
CA VAL A 179 -21.03 -4.31 3.45
C VAL A 179 -20.95 -5.79 3.11
N LEU A 180 -19.77 -6.37 3.28
CA LEU A 180 -19.41 -7.71 2.82
C LEU A 180 -18.85 -8.54 3.95
N ARG A 181 -19.19 -9.84 3.92
CA ARG A 181 -18.68 -10.86 4.83
C ARG A 181 -18.06 -12.01 4.03
N TYR A 182 -16.83 -12.37 4.40
CA TYR A 182 -16.09 -13.51 3.86
C TYR A 182 -15.79 -14.49 4.99
N GLU A 183 -16.28 -15.72 4.83
CA GLU A 183 -15.96 -16.88 5.65
C GLU A 183 -14.66 -17.55 5.17
N ILE A 184 -14.18 -18.54 5.91
CA ILE A 184 -12.98 -19.31 5.57
C ILE A 184 -13.08 -19.85 4.13
N GLY A 185 -12.03 -19.61 3.34
CA GLY A 185 -11.92 -19.97 1.94
C GLY A 185 -12.61 -19.01 0.96
N GLN A 186 -13.53 -18.15 1.41
CA GLN A 186 -14.19 -17.18 0.54
C GLN A 186 -13.21 -16.07 0.13
N LYS A 187 -13.39 -15.61 -1.12
CA LYS A 187 -12.50 -14.70 -1.82
C LYS A 187 -13.26 -13.82 -2.82
N TYR A 188 -12.55 -12.86 -3.39
CA TYR A 188 -12.96 -12.16 -4.60
C TYR A 188 -11.76 -12.06 -5.53
N ALA A 189 -11.85 -12.67 -6.71
CA ALA A 189 -10.83 -12.58 -7.74
C ALA A 189 -10.53 -11.12 -8.11
N SER A 190 -9.35 -10.90 -8.67
CA SER A 190 -8.88 -9.60 -9.11
C SER A 190 -9.85 -8.96 -10.11
N HIS A 191 -10.20 -7.70 -9.87
CA HIS A 191 -11.13 -6.93 -10.70
C HIS A 191 -10.82 -5.43 -10.62
N TYR A 192 -11.46 -4.67 -11.51
CA TYR A 192 -11.48 -3.22 -11.46
C TYR A 192 -12.80 -2.74 -10.89
N ASP A 193 -12.75 -1.70 -10.05
CA ASP A 193 -13.96 -1.02 -9.60
C ASP A 193 -14.48 -0.02 -10.64
N ALA A 194 -13.61 0.47 -11.54
CA ALA A 194 -14.03 1.29 -12.67
C ALA A 194 -14.72 0.45 -13.75
N PHE A 195 -15.75 1.02 -14.37
CA PHE A 195 -16.49 0.40 -15.45
C PHE A 195 -15.91 0.77 -16.81
N ASP A 196 -15.13 -0.13 -17.40
CA ASP A 196 -14.60 0.02 -18.77
C ASP A 196 -15.76 0.11 -19.79
N PRO A 197 -15.90 1.22 -20.53
CA PRO A 197 -16.97 1.38 -21.52
C PRO A 197 -16.96 0.32 -22.62
N ALA A 198 -15.82 -0.30 -22.94
CA ALA A 198 -15.74 -1.38 -23.90
C ALA A 198 -16.46 -2.66 -23.41
N GLN A 199 -16.50 -2.88 -22.09
CA GLN A 199 -17.07 -4.08 -21.47
C GLN A 199 -18.50 -3.85 -20.94
N TYR A 200 -18.75 -2.67 -20.39
CA TYR A 200 -20.00 -2.32 -19.71
C TYR A 200 -20.87 -1.29 -20.45
N GLY A 201 -20.40 -0.81 -21.61
CA GLY A 201 -21.06 0.27 -22.34
C GLY A 201 -20.82 1.66 -21.74
N PRO A 202 -21.33 2.73 -22.38
CA PRO A 202 -21.11 4.11 -21.94
C PRO A 202 -21.69 4.34 -20.54
N GLN A 203 -20.89 4.96 -19.67
CA GLN A 203 -21.26 5.25 -18.29
C GLN A 203 -21.65 6.72 -18.12
N LYS A 204 -22.72 6.99 -17.35
CA LYS A 204 -23.13 8.38 -17.02
C LYS A 204 -22.16 9.05 -16.05
N SER A 205 -21.53 8.25 -15.19
CA SER A 205 -20.57 8.62 -14.15
C SER A 205 -19.67 7.42 -13.85
N GLN A 206 -18.41 7.67 -13.49
CA GLN A 206 -17.39 6.66 -13.24
C GLN A 206 -17.02 6.58 -11.75
N ARG A 207 -16.67 5.38 -11.26
CA ARG A 207 -16.06 5.21 -9.93
C ARG A 207 -14.60 5.66 -9.98
N VAL A 208 -14.31 6.77 -9.32
CA VAL A 208 -12.99 7.42 -9.29
C VAL A 208 -12.09 6.77 -8.23
N ALA A 209 -12.68 6.44 -7.08
CA ALA A 209 -11.97 5.90 -5.93
C ALA A 209 -12.86 4.94 -5.15
N SER A 210 -12.20 4.10 -4.35
CA SER A 210 -12.84 3.13 -3.47
C SER A 210 -12.23 3.26 -2.10
N PHE A 211 -13.10 3.36 -1.08
CA PHE A 211 -12.70 3.34 0.32
C PHE A 211 -13.21 2.06 0.96
N LEU A 212 -12.30 1.25 1.50
CA LEU A 212 -12.58 0.00 2.20
C LEU A 212 -12.35 0.23 3.69
N LEU A 213 -13.42 0.16 4.47
CA LEU A 213 -13.35 0.15 5.93
C LEU A 213 -13.36 -1.29 6.43
N TYR A 214 -12.29 -1.73 7.07
CA TYR A 214 -12.22 -3.06 7.67
C TYR A 214 -12.98 -3.07 9.00
N LEU A 215 -13.98 -3.94 9.12
CA LEU A 215 -14.88 -3.99 10.28
C LEU A 215 -14.48 -5.08 11.30
N THR A 216 -13.58 -5.98 10.92
CA THR A 216 -13.00 -7.02 11.80
C THR A 216 -11.50 -7.13 11.60
N ASP A 217 -10.83 -7.61 12.64
CA ASP A 217 -9.48 -8.17 12.52
C ASP A 217 -9.57 -9.55 11.88
N VAL A 218 -8.69 -9.82 10.91
CA VAL A 218 -8.57 -11.14 10.29
C VAL A 218 -7.27 -11.78 10.76
N GLU A 219 -7.38 -12.98 11.31
CA GLU A 219 -6.23 -13.69 11.89
C GLU A 219 -5.20 -14.04 10.80
N GLU A 220 -5.66 -14.70 9.73
CA GLU A 220 -4.82 -15.16 8.62
C GLU A 220 -5.58 -15.08 7.28
N GLY A 221 -4.91 -14.57 6.24
CA GLY A 221 -5.51 -14.34 4.92
C GLY A 221 -6.41 -13.10 4.86
N GLY A 222 -7.29 -13.06 3.87
CA GLY A 222 -8.27 -11.99 3.70
C GLY A 222 -7.71 -10.64 3.29
N GLU A 223 -6.43 -10.56 2.90
CA GLU A 223 -5.80 -9.30 2.48
C GLU A 223 -6.50 -8.71 1.26
N THR A 224 -6.58 -7.38 1.21
CA THR A 224 -6.84 -6.69 -0.06
C THR A 224 -5.51 -6.59 -0.79
N MET A 225 -5.44 -7.14 -2.00
CA MET A 225 -4.18 -7.21 -2.75
C MET A 225 -4.24 -6.42 -4.05
N PHE A 226 -3.10 -5.87 -4.45
CA PHE A 226 -2.87 -5.17 -5.71
C PHE A 226 -1.76 -5.89 -6.48
N PRO A 227 -2.10 -6.83 -7.38
CA PRO A 227 -1.12 -7.65 -8.08
C PRO A 227 -0.24 -6.82 -9.03
N TYR A 228 -0.74 -5.69 -9.51
CA TYR A 228 -0.05 -4.80 -10.46
C TYR A 228 0.57 -3.56 -9.82
N GLU A 229 0.78 -3.59 -8.51
CA GLU A 229 1.47 -2.50 -7.82
C GLU A 229 2.82 -2.20 -8.49
N ASN A 230 3.08 -0.92 -8.74
CA ASN A 230 4.21 -0.37 -9.46
C ASN A 230 4.45 -0.97 -10.86
N GLY A 231 3.39 -1.49 -11.50
CA GLY A 231 3.48 -2.15 -12.81
C GLY A 231 4.01 -3.58 -12.76
N ASP A 232 4.19 -4.14 -11.57
CA ASP A 232 4.64 -5.53 -11.40
C ASP A 232 3.60 -6.51 -11.97
N ASN A 233 4.04 -7.71 -12.34
CA ASN A 233 3.19 -8.80 -12.83
C ASN A 233 2.31 -8.50 -14.07
N MET A 234 2.38 -7.31 -14.67
CA MET A 234 1.61 -6.96 -15.87
C MET A 234 2.12 -7.67 -17.14
N ASN A 235 3.38 -8.12 -17.13
CA ASN A 235 4.02 -8.80 -18.27
C ASN A 235 3.89 -10.32 -18.23
N ILE A 236 3.32 -10.87 -17.16
CA ILE A 236 3.08 -12.31 -17.03
C ILE A 236 1.58 -12.55 -17.21
N GLY A 237 1.21 -13.71 -17.78
CA GLY A 237 -0.18 -14.13 -17.90
C GLY A 237 -0.77 -14.41 -16.51
N TYR A 238 -1.04 -13.35 -15.76
CA TYR A 238 -1.47 -13.38 -14.37
C TYR A 238 -2.80 -14.12 -14.23
N ASP A 239 -2.84 -15.07 -13.31
CA ASP A 239 -4.05 -15.73 -12.87
C ASP A 239 -4.76 -14.83 -11.85
N TYR A 240 -5.93 -14.31 -12.22
CA TYR A 240 -6.73 -13.38 -11.44
C TYR A 240 -7.19 -13.92 -10.08
N GLU A 241 -7.02 -15.23 -9.83
CA GLU A 241 -7.29 -15.83 -8.52
C GLU A 241 -6.09 -15.80 -7.55
N GLN A 242 -4.88 -15.52 -8.05
CA GLN A 242 -3.67 -15.51 -7.23
C GLN A 242 -3.61 -14.29 -6.32
N CYS A 243 -3.27 -14.53 -5.05
CA CYS A 243 -3.04 -13.50 -4.04
C CYS A 243 -1.56 -13.09 -4.02
N ILE A 244 -1.17 -12.09 -4.80
CA ILE A 244 0.22 -11.59 -4.96
C ILE A 244 0.28 -10.05 -4.97
N GLY A 245 1.49 -9.49 -5.10
CA GLY A 245 1.72 -8.05 -5.12
C GLY A 245 1.61 -7.42 -3.73
N LEU A 246 1.28 -6.13 -3.68
CA LEU A 246 1.04 -5.42 -2.42
C LEU A 246 -0.17 -6.01 -1.71
N LYS A 247 -0.05 -6.34 -0.43
CA LYS A 247 -1.14 -6.90 0.40
C LYS A 247 -1.40 -6.03 1.61
N VAL A 248 -2.66 -5.68 1.81
CA VAL A 248 -3.14 -4.90 2.95
C VAL A 248 -3.94 -5.81 3.88
N LYS A 249 -3.39 -6.08 5.08
CA LYS A 249 -4.04 -6.92 6.08
C LYS A 249 -5.25 -6.20 6.71
N PRO A 250 -6.43 -6.85 6.80
CA PRO A 250 -7.59 -6.27 7.48
C PRO A 250 -7.35 -6.15 8.99
N ARG A 251 -7.57 -4.95 9.52
CA ARG A 251 -7.57 -4.66 10.96
C ARG A 251 -8.80 -3.83 11.30
N LYS A 252 -9.52 -4.18 12.37
CA LYS A 252 -10.79 -3.51 12.71
C LYS A 252 -10.56 -2.00 12.86
N GLY A 253 -11.41 -1.21 12.21
CA GLY A 253 -11.40 0.26 12.26
C GLY A 253 -10.46 0.90 11.23
N ASP A 254 -9.54 0.15 10.64
CA ASP A 254 -8.62 0.69 9.63
C ASP A 254 -9.32 0.91 8.28
N GLY A 255 -8.90 1.97 7.59
CA GLY A 255 -9.34 2.30 6.24
C GLY A 255 -8.26 2.09 5.18
N LEU A 256 -8.68 1.71 3.98
CA LEU A 256 -7.86 1.68 2.76
C LEU A 256 -8.57 2.49 1.68
N LEU A 257 -7.93 3.55 1.19
CA LEU A 257 -8.36 4.31 0.02
C LEU A 257 -7.48 3.93 -1.16
N PHE A 258 -8.06 3.64 -2.30
CA PHE A 258 -7.32 3.58 -3.56
C PHE A 258 -8.11 4.23 -4.69
N TYR A 259 -7.38 4.72 -5.70
CA TYR A 259 -7.98 5.37 -6.86
C TYR A 259 -8.02 4.41 -8.05
N SER A 260 -9.20 4.27 -8.64
CA SER A 260 -9.42 3.44 -9.85
C SER A 260 -9.02 4.18 -11.12
N LEU A 261 -8.90 5.52 -11.05
CA LEU A 261 -8.55 6.38 -12.17
C LEU A 261 -7.25 7.14 -11.92
N MET A 262 -6.52 7.35 -13.02
CA MET A 262 -5.46 8.33 -13.13
C MET A 262 -6.01 9.76 -12.96
N VAL A 263 -5.13 10.73 -12.66
CA VAL A 263 -5.54 12.15 -12.50
C VAL A 263 -6.16 12.72 -13.78
N ASN A 264 -5.81 12.18 -14.94
CA ASN A 264 -6.42 12.55 -16.23
C ASN A 264 -7.79 11.89 -16.49
N GLY A 265 -8.34 11.13 -15.54
CA GLY A 265 -9.64 10.46 -15.63
C GLY A 265 -9.65 9.13 -16.38
N THR A 266 -8.51 8.67 -16.91
CA THR A 266 -8.40 7.34 -17.52
C THR A 266 -8.32 6.24 -16.45
N ILE A 267 -8.78 5.03 -16.78
CA ILE A 267 -8.70 3.89 -15.85
C ILE A 267 -7.22 3.58 -15.58
N ASP A 268 -6.87 3.48 -14.30
CA ASP A 268 -5.53 3.09 -13.88
C ASP A 268 -5.41 1.56 -13.96
N PRO A 269 -4.62 0.99 -14.89
CA PRO A 269 -4.49 -0.45 -15.01
C PRO A 269 -3.85 -1.09 -13.77
N THR A 270 -3.07 -0.35 -12.99
CA THR A 270 -2.44 -0.84 -11.75
C THR A 270 -3.43 -0.93 -10.59
N SER A 271 -4.62 -0.33 -10.71
CA SER A 271 -5.71 -0.40 -9.71
C SER A 271 -6.45 -1.74 -9.65
N LEU A 272 -6.01 -2.73 -10.44
CA LEU A 272 -6.50 -4.10 -10.34
C LEU A 272 -6.29 -4.56 -8.90
N HIS A 273 -7.35 -5.08 -8.29
CA HIS A 273 -7.28 -5.52 -6.89
C HIS A 273 -8.25 -6.68 -6.63
N GLY A 274 -7.99 -7.42 -5.56
CA GLY A 274 -8.86 -8.52 -5.12
C GLY A 274 -8.83 -8.73 -3.62
N SER A 275 -9.68 -9.64 -3.15
CA SER A 275 -9.66 -10.10 -1.76
C SER A 275 -9.08 -11.51 -1.73
N CYS A 276 -7.92 -11.67 -1.10
CA CYS A 276 -7.32 -12.96 -0.85
C CYS A 276 -8.28 -13.86 -0.04
N PRO A 277 -8.16 -15.20 -0.17
CA PRO A 277 -8.95 -16.11 0.63
C PRO A 277 -8.74 -15.89 2.13
N VAL A 278 -9.82 -15.93 2.92
CA VAL A 278 -9.69 -15.98 4.38
C VAL A 278 -9.18 -17.37 4.78
N ILE A 279 -8.10 -17.44 5.55
CA ILE A 279 -7.52 -18.71 6.01
C ILE A 279 -7.97 -19.00 7.45
N LYS A 280 -7.97 -17.98 8.31
CA LYS A 280 -8.48 -18.06 9.70
C LYS A 280 -9.23 -16.79 10.10
N GLY A 281 -10.32 -16.98 10.85
CA GLY A 281 -11.22 -15.92 11.29
C GLY A 281 -12.34 -15.64 10.28
N GLU A 282 -12.85 -14.40 10.29
CA GLU A 282 -13.91 -13.92 9.40
C GLU A 282 -13.63 -12.47 9.02
N LYS A 283 -13.74 -12.15 7.72
CA LYS A 283 -13.52 -10.78 7.22
C LYS A 283 -14.85 -10.09 7.04
N TRP A 284 -15.01 -8.93 7.68
CA TRP A 284 -16.03 -7.95 7.36
C TRP A 284 -15.40 -6.68 6.82
N VAL A 285 -15.96 -6.16 5.74
CA VAL A 285 -15.51 -4.91 5.12
C VAL A 285 -16.70 -4.12 4.59
N ALA A 286 -16.71 -2.81 4.79
CA ALA A 286 -17.65 -1.89 4.17
C ALA A 286 -16.94 -1.12 3.04
N THR A 287 -17.39 -1.32 1.82
CA THR A 287 -16.86 -0.62 0.64
C THR A 287 -17.73 0.59 0.31
N LYS A 288 -17.12 1.76 0.21
CA LYS A 288 -17.72 2.99 -0.31
C LYS A 288 -17.10 3.28 -1.67
N TRP A 289 -17.90 3.22 -2.73
CA TRP A 289 -17.48 3.63 -4.06
C TRP A 289 -17.79 5.11 -4.27
N ILE A 290 -16.79 5.88 -4.70
CA ILE A 290 -16.90 7.33 -4.91
C ILE A 290 -16.92 7.61 -6.41
N ARG A 291 -17.95 8.31 -6.86
CA ARG A 291 -18.20 8.67 -8.26
C ARG A 291 -17.64 10.05 -8.62
N ASP A 292 -17.39 10.29 -9.90
CA ASP A 292 -17.02 11.62 -10.42
C ASP A 292 -18.20 12.63 -10.42
N LYS A 293 -19.42 12.16 -10.20
CA LYS A 293 -20.65 12.95 -10.11
C LYS A 293 -21.50 12.51 -8.92
N THR A 294 -22.45 13.35 -8.53
CA THR A 294 -23.49 13.00 -7.55
C THR A 294 -24.27 11.76 -7.97
N VAL A 295 -24.56 10.89 -6.99
CA VAL A 295 -25.32 9.63 -7.10
C VAL A 295 -26.75 9.82 -6.64
#